data_AF-A0A6P4E3N9-F1
#
_entry.id   AF-A0A6P4E3N9-F1
#
_cell.length_a   1.000
_cell.length_b   1.000
_cell.length_c   1.000
_cell.angle_alpha   90.00
_cell.angle_beta   90.00
_cell.angle_gamma   90.00
#
_symmetry.space_group_name_H-M   'P 1'
#
loop_
_entity.id
_entity.type
_entity.pdbx_description
1 polymer ?
#
loop_
_entity_poly.entity_id
_entity_poly.type
_entity_poly.pdbx_seq_one_letter_code
_entity_poly.pdbx_strand_id
1 'polypeptide(L)' 'MLWPKLVCFALVSLAFGQLYEVASEDTISVCPSNFTRVADKCLLVDGSWKNFYESDRHCRSINAGLLSIKNQT' A
#
# COMPACT_ATOMS: atom_id res chain seq x y z
N MET A 1 42.24 -7.06 -4.61
CA MET A 1 41.27 -7.39 -3.55
C MET A 1 40.06 -6.42 -3.47
N LEU A 2 39.82 -5.58 -4.50
CA LEU A 2 38.75 -4.57 -4.50
C LEU A 2 37.45 -5.06 -5.18
N TRP A 3 37.58 -5.98 -6.13
CA TRP A 3 36.47 -6.51 -6.93
C TRP A 3 35.39 -7.27 -6.14
N PRO A 4 35.71 -8.21 -5.22
CA PRO A 4 34.65 -8.90 -4.47
C PRO A 4 33.85 -7.95 -3.57
N LYS A 5 34.47 -6.86 -3.08
CA LYS A 5 33.76 -5.86 -2.27
C LYS A 5 32.73 -5.09 -3.09
N LEU A 6 33.08 -4.67 -4.32
CA LEU A 6 32.19 -3.93 -5.21
C LEU A 6 30.95 -4.76 -5.63
N VAL A 7 31.14 -6.06 -5.87
CA VAL A 7 30.04 -6.97 -6.20
C VAL A 7 29.08 -7.11 -5.02
N CYS A 8 29.58 -7.27 -3.80
CA CYS A 8 28.74 -7.34 -2.60
C CYS A 8 27.95 -6.05 -2.37
N PHE A 9 28.59 -4.88 -2.54
CA PHE A 9 27.88 -3.60 -2.42
C PHE A 9 26.77 -3.45 -3.46
N ALA A 10 27.03 -3.83 -4.72
CA ALA A 10 26.01 -3.80 -5.77
C ALA A 10 24.81 -4.71 -5.47
N LEU A 11 25.06 -5.93 -4.95
CA LEU A 11 23.99 -6.86 -4.58
C LEU A 11 23.15 -6.35 -3.41
N VAL A 12 23.78 -5.74 -2.40
CA VAL A 12 23.07 -5.14 -1.26
C VAL A 12 22.23 -3.95 -1.71
N SER A 13 22.76 -3.08 -2.58
CA SER A 13 22.00 -1.95 -3.14
C SER A 13 20.82 -2.41 -3.98
N LEU A 14 20.97 -3.48 -4.78
CA LEU A 14 19.88 -4.02 -5.59
C LEU A 14 18.76 -4.60 -4.72
N ALA A 15 19.11 -5.33 -3.65
CA ALA A 15 18.13 -5.90 -2.72
C ALA A 15 17.35 -4.81 -1.95
N PHE A 16 17.98 -3.68 -1.64
CA PHE A 16 17.30 -2.53 -1.02
C PHE A 16 16.47 -1.71 -2.02
N GLY A 17 16.89 -1.62 -3.28
CA GLY A 17 16.15 -0.93 -4.34
C GLY A 17 14.77 -1.55 -4.59
N GLN A 18 14.67 -2.89 -4.58
CA GLN A 18 13.40 -3.58 -4.80
C GLN A 18 12.37 -3.37 -3.68
N LEU A 19 12.79 -3.00 -2.47
CA LEU A 19 11.88 -2.67 -1.38
C LEU A 19 11.25 -1.27 -1.51
N TYR A 20 11.89 -0.36 -2.25
CA TYR A 20 11.40 1.02 -2.43
C TYR A 20 10.40 1.14 -3.59
N GLU A 21 10.45 0.22 -4.56
CA GLU A 21 9.61 0.25 -5.77
C GLU A 21 8.14 -0.13 -5.55
N VAL A 22 7.71 -0.49 -4.33
CA VAL A 22 6.29 -0.78 -4.02
C VAL A 22 5.52 0.48 -3.60
N ALA A 23 6.15 1.65 -3.64
CA ALA A 23 5.50 2.94 -3.46
C ALA A 23 5.17 3.64 -4.79
N SER A 24 5.15 2.90 -5.92
CA SER A 24 4.51 3.44 -7.12
C SER A 24 3.05 3.67 -6.80
N GLU A 25 2.64 4.94 -6.87
CA GLU A 25 1.25 5.34 -6.87
C GLU A 25 0.66 4.83 -8.19
N ASP A 26 0.43 3.51 -8.26
CA ASP A 26 -0.24 2.87 -9.37
C ASP A 26 -1.57 3.59 -9.51
N THR A 27 -1.73 4.33 -10.61
CA THR A 27 -3.01 4.93 -10.95
C THR A 27 -4.00 3.77 -11.06
N ILE A 28 -4.82 3.57 -10.03
CA ILE A 28 -5.72 2.42 -9.94
C ILE A 28 -6.78 2.60 -11.04
N SER A 29 -6.54 2.01 -12.20
CA SER A 29 -7.46 2.07 -13.33
C SER A 29 -8.72 1.26 -13.04
N VAL A 30 -8.58 0.17 -12.27
CA VAL A 30 -9.64 -0.77 -11.90
C VAL A 30 -9.52 -1.13 -10.42
N CYS A 31 -10.59 -0.92 -9.66
CA CYS A 31 -10.64 -1.34 -8.26
C CYS A 31 -10.87 -2.85 -8.12
N PRO A 32 -10.39 -3.48 -7.02
CA PRO A 32 -10.73 -4.85 -6.69
C PRO A 32 -12.24 -5.05 -6.56
N SER A 33 -12.70 -6.30 -6.67
CA SER A 33 -14.12 -6.65 -6.48
C SER A 33 -14.67 -6.12 -5.15
N ASN A 34 -15.88 -5.59 -5.16
CA ASN A 34 -16.57 -4.96 -4.02
C ASN A 34 -16.02 -3.60 -3.55
N PHE A 35 -15.01 -3.06 -4.23
CA PHE A 35 -14.59 -1.68 -4.04
C PHE A 35 -15.17 -0.78 -5.14
N THR A 36 -15.55 0.43 -4.75
CA THR A 36 -16.03 1.48 -5.65
C THR A 36 -14.91 2.48 -5.89
N ARG A 37 -14.66 2.83 -7.16
CA ARG A 37 -13.66 3.83 -7.51
C ARG A 37 -14.20 5.23 -7.21
N VAL A 38 -13.43 5.99 -6.42
CA VAL A 38 -13.68 7.40 -6.14
C VAL A 38 -12.39 8.16 -6.39
N ALA A 39 -12.36 8.96 -7.45
CA ALA A 39 -11.15 9.61 -7.98
C ALA A 39 -10.02 8.58 -8.25
N ASP A 40 -8.90 8.73 -7.56
CA ASP A 40 -7.68 7.92 -7.61
C ASP A 40 -7.64 6.82 -6.52
N LYS A 41 -8.73 6.63 -5.77
CA LYS A 41 -8.82 5.68 -4.66
C LYS A 41 -9.95 4.69 -4.83
N CYS A 42 -9.84 3.56 -4.14
CA CYS A 42 -10.86 2.51 -4.08
C CYS A 42 -11.44 2.44 -2.68
N LEU A 43 -12.75 2.61 -2.55
CA LEU A 43 -13.45 2.64 -1.28
C LEU A 43 -14.39 1.44 -1.13
N LEU A 44 -14.45 0.89 0.07
CA LEU A 44 -15.40 -0.16 0.45
C LEU A 44 -16.18 0.31 1.66
N VAL A 45 -17.50 0.15 1.62
CA VAL A 45 -18.40 0.43 2.73
C VAL A 45 -18.80 -0.91 3.34
N ASP A 46 -18.36 -1.16 4.56
CA ASP A 46 -18.81 -2.32 5.35
C ASP A 46 -20.12 -1.97 6.05
N GLY A 47 -21.16 -2.79 5.84
CA GLY A 47 -22.50 -2.58 6.42
C GLY A 47 -22.63 -3.04 7.87
N SER A 48 -21.59 -3.62 8.45
CA SER A 48 -21.63 -4.14 9.82
C SER A 48 -21.09 -3.15 10.85
N TRP A 49 -21.77 -3.07 11.98
CA TRP A 49 -21.37 -2.19 13.09
C TRP A 49 -20.16 -2.77 13.83
N LYS A 50 -19.10 -1.96 13.91
CA LYS A 50 -17.84 -2.26 14.58
C LYS A 50 -17.38 -1.04 15.35
N ASN A 51 -16.63 -1.23 16.42
CA ASN A 51 -15.89 -0.11 17.01
C ASN A 51 -14.69 0.29 16.12
N PHE A 52 -14.01 1.39 16.46
CA PHE A 52 -12.87 1.88 15.67
C PHE A 52 -11.76 0.83 15.53
N TYR A 53 -11.40 0.16 16.63
CA TYR A 53 -10.34 -0.84 16.63
C TYR A 53 -10.68 -2.05 15.75
N GLU A 54 -11.90 -2.55 15.84
CA GLU A 54 -12.40 -3.64 15.01
C GLU A 54 -12.48 -3.25 13.53
N SER A 55 -12.87 -2.01 13.24
CA SER A 55 -12.94 -1.48 11.87
C SER A 55 -11.56 -1.39 11.24
N ASP A 56 -10.57 -0.83 11.93
CA ASP A 56 -9.18 -0.75 11.44
C ASP A 56 -8.60 -2.15 11.22
N ARG A 57 -8.81 -3.06 12.18
CA ARG A 57 -8.37 -4.46 12.05
C ARG A 57 -9.02 -5.16 10.86
N HIS A 58 -10.30 -4.92 10.63
CA HIS A 58 -11.04 -5.49 9.50
C HIS A 58 -10.48 -4.98 8.16
N CYS A 59 -10.30 -3.65 8.00
CA CYS A 59 -9.70 -3.08 6.80
C CYS A 59 -8.32 -3.69 6.53
N ARG A 60 -7.46 -3.82 7.56
CA ARG A 60 -6.14 -4.45 7.40
C ARG A 60 -6.21 -5.90 6.96
N SER A 61 -7.21 -6.66 7.43
CA SER A 61 -7.38 -8.07 7.05
C SER A 61 -7.70 -8.30 5.57
N ILE A 62 -8.20 -7.27 4.88
CA ILE A 62 -8.51 -7.28 3.44
C ILE A 62 -7.49 -6.47 2.63
N ASN A 63 -6.29 -6.26 3.16
CA ASN A 63 -5.22 -5.46 2.56
C ASN A 63 -5.62 -4.00 2.25
N ALA A 64 -6.53 -3.44 3.06
CA ALA A 64 -6.96 -2.05 2.97
C ALA A 64 -6.61 -1.27 4.25
N GLY A 65 -6.73 0.06 4.19
CA GLY A 65 -6.66 0.94 5.35
C GLY A 65 -8.04 1.47 5.71
N LEU A 66 -8.25 1.78 7.01
CA LEU A 66 -9.44 2.53 7.40
C LEU A 66 -9.44 3.91 6.72
N LEU A 67 -10.59 4.34 6.23
CA LEU A 67 -10.72 5.59 5.48
C LEU A 67 -10.19 6.78 6.29
N SER A 68 -9.23 7.50 5.71
CA SER A 68 -8.74 8.78 6.22
C SER A 68 -8.99 9.86 5.18
N ILE A 69 -9.76 10.88 5.56
CA ILE A 69 -10.03 12.04 4.69
C ILE A 69 -9.03 13.12 5.05
N LYS A 70 -8.11 13.42 4.14
CA LYS A 70 -7.20 14.55 4.24
C LYS A 70 -7.84 15.74 3.53
N ASN A 71 -7.97 16.85 4.23
CA ASN A 71 -8.42 18.09 3.60
C ASN A 71 -7.24 18.70 2.82
N GLN A 72 -7.50 19.18 1.61
CA GLN A 72 -6.54 19.97 0.85
C GLN A 72 -6.61 21.41 1.38
N THR A 73 -5.74 21.75 2.33
CA THR A 73 -5.42 23.15 2.63
C THR A 73 -4.59 23.75 1.51
#